data_AF-A0A850PVT7-F1
#
_entry.id   AF-A0A850PVT7-F1
#
_cell.length_a   1.000
_cell.length_b   1.000
_cell.length_c   1.000
_cell.angle_alpha   90.00
_cell.angle_beta   90.00
_cell.angle_gamma   90.00
#
_symmetry.space_group_name_H-M   'P 1'
#
loop_
_entity.id
_entity.type
_entity.pdbx_description
1 polymer ?
#
loop_
_entity_poly.entity_id
_entity_poly.type
_entity_poly.pdbx_seq_one_letter_code
_entity_poly.pdbx_strand_id
1 'polypeptide(L)'
;PELEERIVLDKDGQYALNRSIKGLKDAGLVESIHSGQNQYAKLTKEGRKKANSLKLECENAIISNTWDGYWRIILLDIPEERKSEREALRYLLKKAGFACLKNSVWISMYPFEHLFTNIKKDLNLSTELIIIVTDKIDEETEKEFFGLCGKI
;
A
#
# COMPACT_ATOMS: atom_id res chain seq x y z
N PRO A 1 24.24 -10.23 -17.44
CA PRO A 1 25.01 -10.20 -16.17
C PRO A 1 24.02 -10.36 -15.00
N GLU A 2 23.74 -11.61 -14.63
CA GLU A 2 22.88 -11.92 -13.48
C GLU A 2 23.62 -11.54 -12.19
N LEU A 3 23.01 -10.66 -11.40
CA LEU A 3 23.47 -10.30 -10.07
C LEU A 3 23.10 -11.43 -9.10
N GLU A 4 24.06 -12.29 -8.77
CA GLU A 4 23.92 -13.23 -7.66
C GLU A 4 24.22 -12.52 -6.33
N GLU A 5 23.23 -11.80 -5.80
CA GLU A 5 23.28 -11.33 -4.41
C GLU A 5 23.13 -12.54 -3.48
N ARG A 6 24.24 -12.95 -2.86
CA ARG A 6 24.26 -14.04 -1.88
C ARG A 6 23.81 -13.48 -0.53
N ILE A 7 22.52 -13.58 -0.25
CA ILE A 7 21.94 -13.16 1.04
C ILE A 7 22.49 -14.07 2.14
N VAL A 8 23.31 -13.52 3.04
CA VAL A 8 23.81 -14.22 4.24
C VAL A 8 22.77 -14.04 5.34
N LEU A 9 22.02 -15.11 5.63
CA LEU A 9 21.00 -15.11 6.69
C LEU A 9 21.55 -15.79 7.95
N ASP A 10 21.13 -15.31 9.12
CA ASP A 10 21.34 -16.03 10.37
C ASP A 10 20.48 -17.32 10.41
N LYS A 11 20.67 -18.15 11.45
CA LYS A 11 19.96 -19.44 11.54
C LYS A 11 18.44 -19.27 11.47
N ASP A 12 17.89 -18.27 12.14
CA ASP A 12 16.46 -18.02 12.19
C ASP A 12 15.92 -17.50 10.84
N GLY A 13 16.66 -16.62 10.17
CA GLY A 13 16.40 -16.16 8.81
C GLY A 13 16.45 -17.30 7.80
N GLN A 14 17.37 -18.25 7.95
CA GLN A 14 17.44 -19.45 7.10
C GLN A 14 16.20 -20.34 7.28
N TYR A 15 15.71 -20.51 8.51
CA TYR A 15 14.48 -21.25 8.79
C TYR A 15 13.23 -20.57 8.22
N ALA A 16 13.12 -19.25 8.38
CA ALA A 16 12.01 -18.47 7.85
C ALA A 16 12.00 -18.51 6.31
N LEU A 17 13.17 -18.33 5.67
CA LEU A 17 13.31 -18.40 4.22
C LEU A 17 12.89 -19.77 3.68
N ASN A 18 13.39 -20.85 4.27
CA ASN A 18 13.06 -22.22 3.85
C ASN A 18 11.56 -22.51 4.00
N ARG A 19 10.92 -22.01 5.06
CA ARG A 19 9.47 -22.14 5.26
C ARG A 19 8.69 -21.39 4.19
N SER A 20 9.09 -20.17 3.87
CA SER A 20 8.45 -19.35 2.83
C SER A 20 8.59 -19.98 1.44
N ILE A 21 9.78 -20.46 1.09
CA ILE A 21 10.03 -21.15 -0.19
C ILE A 21 9.20 -22.43 -0.28
N LYS A 22 9.10 -23.19 0.83
CA LYS A 22 8.24 -24.38 0.89
C LYS A 22 6.77 -24.01 0.65
N GLY A 23 6.26 -22.97 1.29
CA GLY A 23 4.89 -22.50 1.07
C GLY A 23 4.62 -22.08 -0.38
N LEU A 24 5.57 -21.39 -1.02
CA LEU A 24 5.47 -21.02 -2.44
C LEU A 24 5.50 -22.23 -3.37
N LYS A 25 6.23 -23.28 -3.00
CA LYS A 25 6.27 -24.56 -3.72
C LYS A 25 4.97 -25.35 -3.56
N ASP A 26 4.47 -25.44 -2.34
CA ASP A 26 3.20 -26.12 -2.02
C ASP A 26 2.01 -25.43 -2.71
N ALA A 27 2.09 -24.11 -2.90
CA ALA A 27 1.14 -23.31 -3.67
C ALA A 27 1.33 -23.37 -5.20
N GLY A 28 2.33 -24.10 -5.71
CA GLY A 28 2.62 -24.24 -7.14
C GLY A 28 3.17 -22.98 -7.83
N LEU A 29 3.61 -21.99 -7.06
CA LEU A 29 4.12 -20.70 -7.57
C LEU A 29 5.62 -20.75 -7.90
N VAL A 30 6.36 -21.68 -7.28
CA VAL A 30 7.80 -21.85 -7.45
C VAL A 30 8.14 -23.32 -7.67
N GLU A 31 9.07 -23.59 -8.59
CA GLU A 31 9.67 -24.90 -8.83
C GLU A 31 11.15 -24.91 -8.42
N SER A 32 11.63 -26.05 -7.94
CA SER A 32 13.04 -26.24 -7.57
C SER A 32 13.81 -26.76 -8.79
N ILE A 33 14.86 -26.05 -9.19
CA ILE A 33 15.78 -26.49 -10.25
C ILE A 33 17.11 -26.86 -9.61
N HIS A 34 17.63 -28.04 -9.95
CA HIS A 34 19.00 -28.43 -9.61
C HIS A 34 19.93 -28.08 -10.76
N SER A 35 21.01 -27.38 -10.47
CA SER A 35 22.14 -27.24 -11.38
C SER A 35 23.42 -27.49 -10.60
N GLY A 36 24.06 -28.65 -10.84
CA GLY A 36 25.24 -29.07 -10.10
C GLY A 36 24.97 -29.26 -8.59
N GLN A 37 25.75 -28.56 -7.75
CA GLN A 37 25.65 -28.60 -6.29
C GLN A 37 24.64 -27.61 -5.70
N ASN A 38 24.01 -26.76 -6.51
CA ASN A 38 23.12 -25.71 -6.04
C ASN A 38 21.64 -26.01 -6.37
N GLN A 39 20.77 -25.67 -5.41
CA GLN A 39 19.32 -25.65 -5.57
C GLN A 39 18.83 -24.23 -5.80
N TYR A 40 18.13 -24.01 -6.90
CA TYR A 40 17.53 -22.73 -7.24
C TYR A 40 16.01 -22.83 -7.19
N ALA A 41 15.36 -21.74 -6.78
CA ALA A 41 13.92 -21.57 -6.86
C ALA A 41 13.59 -20.74 -8.11
N LYS A 42 12.79 -21.26 -9.02
CA LYS A 42 12.32 -20.55 -10.21
C LYS A 42 10.81 -20.36 -10.15
N LEU A 43 10.30 -19.19 -10.54
CA LEU A 43 8.86 -18.98 -10.67
C LEU A 43 8.28 -19.92 -11.74
N THR A 44 7.12 -20.51 -11.46
CA THR A 44 6.33 -21.23 -12.46
C THR A 44 5.63 -20.22 -13.39
N LYS A 45 4.90 -20.70 -14.41
CA LYS A 45 4.05 -19.81 -15.24
C LYS A 45 2.99 -19.10 -14.39
N GLU A 46 2.35 -19.82 -13.48
CA GLU A 46 1.37 -19.26 -12.54
C GLU A 46 2.03 -18.35 -11.51
N GLY A 47 3.23 -18.71 -11.02
CA GLY A 47 4.05 -17.84 -10.17
C GLY A 47 4.39 -16.51 -10.84
N ARG A 48 4.83 -16.53 -12.10
CA ARG A 48 5.06 -15.31 -12.90
C ARG A 48 3.77 -14.51 -13.09
N LYS A 49 2.64 -15.17 -13.35
CA LYS A 49 1.35 -14.51 -13.53
C LYS A 49 0.89 -13.82 -12.24
N LYS A 50 1.04 -14.48 -11.09
CA LYS A 50 0.73 -13.92 -9.76
C LYS A 50 1.71 -12.81 -9.37
N ALA A 51 3.00 -12.97 -9.63
CA ALA A 51 4.00 -11.93 -9.41
C ALA A 51 3.70 -10.70 -10.28
N ASN A 52 3.34 -10.91 -11.55
CA ASN A 52 2.92 -9.83 -12.44
C ASN A 52 1.58 -9.21 -12.03
N SER A 53 0.61 -9.97 -11.49
CA SER A 53 -0.64 -9.38 -10.99
C SER A 53 -0.39 -8.54 -9.74
N LEU A 54 0.47 -8.99 -8.82
CA LEU A 54 0.91 -8.21 -7.67
C LEU A 54 1.69 -6.97 -8.12
N LYS A 55 2.55 -7.11 -9.12
CA LYS A 55 3.28 -5.99 -9.73
C LYS A 55 2.34 -5.01 -10.41
N LEU A 56 1.30 -5.47 -11.11
CA LEU A 56 0.26 -4.63 -11.73
C LEU A 56 -0.67 -4.00 -10.70
N GLU A 57 -0.98 -4.66 -9.59
CA GLU A 57 -1.64 -4.06 -8.43
C GLU A 57 -0.77 -2.93 -7.83
N CYS A 58 0.56 -3.12 -7.82
CA CYS A 58 1.54 -2.10 -7.45
C CYS A 58 1.80 -1.05 -8.55
N GLU A 59 1.65 -1.35 -9.85
CA GLU A 59 1.97 -0.48 -11.00
C GLU A 59 0.74 0.28 -11.52
N ASN A 60 -0.48 -0.19 -11.24
CA ASN A 60 -1.69 0.63 -11.31
C ASN A 60 -1.67 1.80 -10.30
N ALA A 61 -0.63 1.87 -9.47
CA ALA A 61 -0.19 3.08 -8.79
C ALA A 61 0.46 4.05 -9.80
N ILE A 62 -0.38 4.76 -10.56
CA ILE A 62 0.00 5.99 -11.28
C ILE A 62 0.43 7.10 -10.27
N ILE A 63 0.22 6.86 -8.98
CA ILE A 63 0.56 7.72 -7.85
C ILE A 63 1.59 6.96 -7.01
N SER A 64 2.77 7.51 -6.79
CA SER A 64 3.80 6.79 -6.04
C SER A 64 3.34 6.51 -4.62
N ASN A 65 3.47 5.27 -4.14
CA ASN A 65 3.25 4.93 -2.73
C ASN A 65 4.47 5.32 -1.86
N THR A 66 5.21 6.34 -2.27
CA THR A 66 6.37 6.86 -1.54
C THR A 66 5.99 8.19 -0.95
N TRP A 67 6.29 8.36 0.33
CA TRP A 67 6.11 9.66 0.98
C TRP A 67 6.99 10.71 0.29
N ASP A 68 6.41 11.86 -0.02
CA ASP A 68 7.07 13.00 -0.67
C ASP A 68 7.35 14.15 0.31
N GLY A 69 7.20 13.89 1.61
CA GLY A 69 7.38 14.88 2.68
C GLY A 69 6.11 15.60 3.12
N TYR A 70 4.96 15.33 2.49
CA TYR A 70 3.69 15.98 2.86
C TYR A 70 2.66 15.01 3.45
N TRP A 71 1.89 15.52 4.41
CA TRP A 71 0.72 14.86 4.95
C TRP A 71 -0.54 15.29 4.18
N ARG A 72 -1.40 14.32 3.87
CA ARG A 72 -2.71 14.54 3.25
C ARG A 72 -3.75 14.34 4.31
N ILE A 73 -4.44 15.40 4.68
CA ILE A 73 -5.54 15.37 5.63
C ILE A 73 -6.83 15.63 4.85
N ILE A 74 -7.72 14.65 4.86
CA ILE A 74 -9.02 14.72 4.22
C ILE A 74 -10.10 14.79 5.30
N LEU A 75 -10.87 15.87 5.28
CA LEU A 75 -12.10 15.97 6.06
C LEU A 75 -13.27 15.58 5.15
N LEU A 76 -13.97 14.52 5.54
CA LEU A 76 -15.11 13.98 4.81
C LEU A 76 -16.36 14.07 5.69
N ASP A 77 -17.22 15.04 5.40
CA ASP A 77 -18.47 15.28 6.12
C ASP A 77 -19.65 15.32 5.13
N ILE A 78 -20.17 14.15 4.80
CA ILE A 78 -21.32 13.97 3.90
C ILE A 78 -22.57 13.68 4.73
N PRO A 79 -23.68 14.40 4.50
CA PRO A 79 -24.90 14.27 5.28
C PRO A 79 -25.56 12.90 5.09
N GLU A 80 -26.40 12.47 6.04
CA GLU A 80 -26.93 11.09 6.11
C GLU A 80 -27.78 10.72 4.90
N GLU A 81 -28.43 11.70 4.28
CA GLU A 81 -29.22 11.55 3.06
C GLU A 81 -28.37 11.01 1.89
N ARG A 82 -27.04 11.21 1.94
CA ARG A 82 -26.06 10.76 0.94
C ARG A 82 -25.15 9.66 1.49
N LYS A 83 -25.66 8.82 2.39
CA LYS A 83 -24.91 7.73 3.05
C LYS A 83 -24.12 6.82 2.09
N SER A 84 -24.71 6.43 0.96
CA SER A 84 -24.05 5.53 -0.01
C SER A 84 -22.76 6.14 -0.56
N GLU A 85 -22.78 7.42 -0.90
CA GLU A 85 -21.63 8.18 -1.39
C GLU A 85 -20.57 8.34 -0.30
N ARG A 86 -20.99 8.63 0.93
CA ARG A 86 -20.09 8.69 2.09
C ARG A 86 -19.33 7.38 2.28
N GLU A 87 -20.03 6.25 2.27
CA GLU A 87 -19.41 4.94 2.44
C GLU A 87 -18.51 4.56 1.26
N ALA A 88 -18.87 4.94 0.03
CA ALA A 88 -18.03 4.75 -1.15
C ALA A 88 -16.71 5.55 -1.05
N LEU A 89 -16.77 6.81 -0.63
CA LEU A 89 -15.58 7.65 -0.44
C LEU A 89 -14.70 7.15 0.71
N ARG A 90 -15.29 6.71 1.82
CA ARG A 90 -14.56 6.07 2.92
C ARG A 90 -13.85 4.80 2.45
N TYR A 91 -14.50 4.00 1.61
CA TYR A 91 -13.89 2.82 1.03
C TYR A 91 -12.68 3.17 0.14
N LEU A 92 -12.81 4.21 -0.72
CA LEU A 92 -11.72 4.70 -1.55
C LEU A 92 -10.55 5.23 -0.71
N LEU A 93 -10.81 5.99 0.35
CA LEU A 93 -9.80 6.47 1.28
C LEU A 93 -9.00 5.32 1.91
N LYS A 94 -9.70 4.29 2.42
CA LYS A 94 -9.04 3.08 2.95
C LYS A 94 -8.19 2.39 1.90
N LYS A 95 -8.69 2.26 0.66
CA LYS A 95 -7.95 1.64 -0.45
C LYS A 95 -6.73 2.44 -0.89
N ALA A 96 -6.78 3.77 -0.77
CA ALA A 96 -5.67 4.67 -1.03
C ALA A 96 -4.68 4.79 0.14
N GLY A 97 -4.83 3.96 1.20
CA GLY A 97 -3.90 3.98 2.33
C GLY A 97 -4.09 5.17 3.27
N PHE A 98 -5.30 5.73 3.35
CA PHE A 98 -5.64 6.69 4.41
C PHE A 98 -6.04 5.96 5.69
N ALA A 99 -5.48 6.40 6.81
CA ALA A 99 -5.90 6.00 8.15
C ALA A 99 -7.01 6.94 8.66
N CYS A 100 -8.01 6.35 9.33
CA CYS A 100 -9.10 7.11 9.94
C CYS A 100 -8.68 7.56 11.36
N LEU A 101 -8.49 8.87 11.56
CA LEU A 101 -8.11 9.44 12.85
C LEU A 101 -9.33 9.70 13.75
N LYS A 102 -10.41 10.19 13.15
CA LYS A 102 -11.73 10.46 13.76
C LYS A 102 -12.81 10.19 12.69
N ASN A 103 -14.09 10.15 13.09
CA ASN A 103 -15.22 9.80 12.21
C ASN A 103 -15.21 10.47 10.81
N SER A 104 -14.69 11.68 10.71
CA SER A 104 -14.64 12.47 9.48
C SER A 104 -13.22 12.88 9.06
N VAL A 105 -12.17 12.47 9.77
CA VAL A 105 -10.78 12.92 9.52
C VAL A 105 -9.91 11.74 9.11
N TRP A 106 -9.32 11.86 7.92
CA TRP A 106 -8.53 10.83 7.28
C TRP A 106 -7.14 11.37 6.97
N ILE A 107 -6.10 10.59 7.23
CA ILE A 107 -4.72 11.02 7.05
C ILE A 107 -3.94 10.03 6.20
N SER A 108 -3.03 10.51 5.35
CA SER A 108 -2.09 9.66 4.62
C SER A 108 -0.79 10.38 4.31
N MET A 109 0.27 9.60 4.13
CA MET A 109 1.57 10.04 3.63
C MET A 109 1.63 10.01 2.09
N TYR A 110 0.65 9.38 1.44
CA TYR A 110 0.72 9.10 0.01
C TYR A 110 0.08 10.22 -0.83
N PRO A 111 0.68 10.59 -1.98
CA PRO A 111 0.32 11.73 -2.82
C PRO A 111 -0.97 11.55 -3.64
N PHE A 112 -2.07 11.18 -2.98
CA PHE A 112 -3.38 10.98 -3.60
C PHE A 112 -4.26 12.24 -3.66
N GLU A 113 -3.77 13.41 -3.25
CA GLU A 113 -4.54 14.67 -3.20
C GLU A 113 -5.17 15.03 -4.55
N HIS A 114 -4.49 14.76 -5.67
CA HIS A 114 -4.99 15.07 -7.00
C HIS A 114 -6.16 14.17 -7.39
N LEU A 115 -6.11 12.88 -7.03
CA LEU A 115 -7.22 11.95 -7.19
C LEU A 115 -8.46 12.45 -6.43
N PHE A 116 -8.29 12.80 -5.15
CA PHE A 116 -9.40 13.31 -4.35
C PHE A 116 -9.86 14.71 -4.79
N THR A 117 -8.98 15.53 -5.35
CA THR A 117 -9.35 16.82 -5.94
C THR A 117 -10.20 16.65 -7.20
N ASN A 118 -9.93 15.62 -8.02
CA ASN A 118 -10.77 15.31 -9.16
C ASN A 118 -12.14 14.78 -8.71
N ILE A 119 -12.17 13.84 -7.77
CA ILE A 119 -13.41 13.34 -7.16
C ILE A 119 -14.23 14.49 -6.57
N LYS A 120 -13.58 15.42 -5.85
CA LYS A 120 -14.20 16.63 -5.30
C LYS A 120 -14.95 17.44 -6.36
N LYS A 121 -14.33 17.62 -7.52
CA LYS A 121 -14.91 18.36 -8.66
C LYS A 121 -16.03 17.59 -9.32
N ASP A 122 -15.82 16.31 -9.61
CA ASP A 122 -16.78 15.47 -10.33
C ASP A 122 -18.08 15.28 -9.54
N LEU A 123 -17.99 15.19 -8.22
CA LEU A 123 -19.13 15.04 -7.30
C LEU A 123 -19.63 16.38 -6.70
N ASN A 124 -19.01 17.49 -7.11
CA ASN A 124 -19.35 18.85 -6.67
C ASN A 124 -19.35 19.02 -5.13
N LEU A 125 -18.39 18.37 -4.45
CA LEU A 125 -18.25 18.33 -2.98
C LEU A 125 -17.46 19.54 -2.48
N SER A 126 -18.13 20.67 -2.30
CA SER A 126 -17.42 21.93 -1.95
C SER A 126 -16.92 21.93 -0.50
N THR A 127 -17.81 21.66 0.44
CA THR A 127 -17.57 21.71 1.89
C THR A 127 -17.51 20.32 2.51
N GLU A 128 -18.10 19.32 1.84
CA GLU A 128 -18.19 17.95 2.33
C GLU A 128 -16.88 17.18 2.17
N LEU A 129 -16.01 17.63 1.27
CA LEU A 129 -14.68 17.04 1.04
C LEU A 129 -13.63 18.15 1.06
N ILE A 130 -12.94 18.31 2.19
CA ILE A 130 -11.84 19.27 2.35
C ILE A 130 -10.53 18.49 2.28
N ILE A 131 -9.59 19.00 1.48
CA ILE A 131 -8.28 18.39 1.26
C ILE A 131 -7.24 19.40 1.74
N ILE A 132 -6.40 18.99 2.67
CA ILE A 132 -5.29 19.76 3.21
C ILE A 132 -4.02 19.00 2.92
N VAL A 133 -3.03 19.68 2.35
CA VAL A 133 -1.68 19.16 2.12
C VAL A 133 -0.72 20.02 2.93
N THR A 134 0.04 19.42 3.83
CA THR A 134 0.92 20.15 4.73
C THR A 134 2.15 19.34 5.11
N ASP A 135 3.30 20.01 5.18
CA ASP A 135 4.55 19.52 5.76
C ASP A 135 4.72 20.00 7.22
N LYS A 136 3.77 20.79 7.72
CA LYS A 136 3.80 21.41 9.05
C LYS A 136 2.74 20.77 9.93
N ILE A 137 3.20 19.93 10.84
CA ILE A 137 2.43 19.32 11.93
C ILE A 137 3.30 19.45 13.19
N ASP A 138 2.67 19.59 14.36
CA ASP A 138 3.42 19.56 15.61
C ASP A 138 4.04 18.18 15.86
N GLU A 139 5.15 18.14 16.60
CA GLU A 139 5.96 16.92 16.77
C GLU A 139 5.19 15.77 17.44
N GLU A 140 4.25 16.07 18.33
CA GLU A 140 3.44 15.06 19.03
C GLU A 140 2.42 14.43 18.06
N THR A 141 1.69 15.25 17.31
CA THR A 141 0.73 14.79 16.30
C THR A 141 1.42 14.01 15.18
N GLU A 142 2.62 14.44 14.76
CA GLU A 142 3.36 13.76 13.70
C GLU A 142 3.77 12.32 14.11
N LYS A 143 4.20 12.13 15.36
CA LYS A 143 4.50 10.79 15.91
C LYS A 143 3.28 9.87 15.89
N GLU A 144 2.12 10.38 16.27
CA GLU A 144 0.86 9.63 16.20
C GLU A 144 0.50 9.26 14.75
N PHE A 145 0.67 10.20 13.81
CA PHE A 145 0.39 9.97 12.40
C PHE A 145 1.27 8.86 11.82
N PHE A 146 2.57 8.85 12.12
CA PHE A 146 3.46 7.75 11.74
C PHE A 146 3.03 6.41 12.35
N GLY A 147 2.59 6.40 13.60
CA GLY A 147 2.07 5.19 14.26
C GLY A 147 0.79 4.63 13.62
N LEU A 148 -0.02 5.49 13.01
CA LEU A 148 -1.25 5.11 12.29
C LEU A 148 -0.96 4.64 10.86
N CYS A 149 -0.12 5.36 10.12
CA CYS A 149 0.19 5.06 8.72
C CYS A 149 1.21 3.92 8.55
N GLY A 150 2.10 3.69 9.53
CA GLY A 150 3.12 2.65 9.50
C GLY A 150 2.64 1.22 9.82
N LYS A 151 1.34 1.02 10.09
CA LYS A 151 0.73 -0.29 10.38
C LYS A 151 0.02 -0.93 9.18
N ILE A 152 0.15 -0.34 7.98
CA ILE A 152 -0.46 -0.85 6.73
C ILE A 152 0.57 -1.62 5.92
#